data_AF-A0A934B495-F1
#
_entry.id   AF-A0A934B495-F1
#
_cell.length_a   1.000
_cell.length_b   1.000
_cell.length_c   1.000
_cell.angle_alpha   90.00
_cell.angle_beta   90.00
_cell.angle_gamma   90.00
#
_symmetry.space_group_name_H-M   'P 1'
#
loop_
_entity.id
_entity.type
_entity.pdbx_description
1 polymer ?
#
loop_
_entity_poly.entity_id
_entity_poly.type
_entity_poly.pdbx_seq_one_letter_code
_entity_poly.pdbx_strand_id
1 'polypeptide(L)'
;MMKQESKDLIELMAKIVTAASALIAGIAIPVVLNYNEGKNRQSQLYVQIMSQREQSDSALRERMFNALISSYFGKEVSTDPEKQIMFLNLLTLNFQEFFDAKPLFEDLDGKLTGESRRKLQKIAREVADRQINMLNKPDQEPIELMLCGEAEDDCRNTVAFSLNGLQRAYRFNVELLDVGTSAVSVRVSPAQEGAQPESFDFKPIEFEVSYYDTPFMNNTRLTDGSRFAITLKNSDPAAKMAVLKIVTFPEEFMSLRDRPYFDEILAKVKEEKKGIFLNGN
;
A
#
# COMPACT_ATOMS: atom_id res chain seq x y z
N MET A 1 65.76 40.16 44.75
CA MET A 1 65.91 39.81 43.32
C MET A 1 65.07 38.59 42.91
N MET A 2 65.03 37.50 43.70
CA MET A 2 64.22 36.29 43.40
C MET A 2 62.67 36.47 43.36
N LYS A 3 62.12 37.53 43.95
CA LYS A 3 60.65 37.72 44.05
C LYS A 3 60.02 38.34 42.78
N GLN A 4 60.81 39.08 42.00
CA GLN A 4 60.38 39.74 40.76
C GLN A 4 60.27 38.72 39.63
N GLU A 5 61.28 37.86 39.50
CA GLU A 5 61.34 36.79 38.49
C GLU A 5 60.16 35.81 38.59
N SER A 6 59.74 35.46 39.82
CA SER A 6 58.57 34.57 40.00
C SER A 6 57.25 35.20 39.56
N LYS A 7 57.10 36.53 39.66
CA LYS A 7 55.88 37.22 39.24
C LYS A 7 55.80 37.30 37.71
N ASP A 8 56.92 37.60 37.07
CA ASP A 8 57.01 37.64 35.61
C ASP A 8 56.79 36.25 35.00
N LEU A 9 57.26 35.18 35.65
CA LEU A 9 57.05 33.81 35.20
C LEU A 9 55.59 33.36 35.34
N ILE A 10 54.90 33.77 36.42
CA ILE A 10 53.46 33.51 36.59
C ILE A 10 52.64 34.29 35.57
N GLU A 11 53.00 35.54 35.30
CA GLU A 11 52.28 36.38 34.33
C GLU A 11 52.46 35.87 32.89
N LEU A 12 53.64 35.37 32.54
CA LEU A 12 53.93 34.72 31.26
C LEU A 12 53.10 33.42 31.11
N MET A 13 53.08 32.58 32.15
CA MET A 13 52.31 31.33 32.14
C MET A 13 50.80 31.59 32.07
N ALA A 14 50.30 32.61 32.75
CA ALA A 14 48.89 33.01 32.66
C ALA A 14 48.50 33.43 31.24
N LYS A 15 49.33 34.24 30.58
CA LYS A 15 49.13 34.68 29.17
C LYS A 15 49.16 33.51 28.18
N ILE A 16 50.06 32.55 28.38
CA ILE A 16 50.14 31.35 27.54
C ILE A 16 48.91 30.45 27.74
N VAL A 17 48.46 30.25 28.98
CA VAL A 17 47.28 29.42 29.29
C VAL A 17 46.00 30.06 28.75
N THR A 18 45.84 31.38 28.86
CA THR A 18 44.71 32.09 28.24
C THR A 18 44.74 32.03 26.71
N ALA A 19 45.91 32.17 26.09
CA ALA A 19 46.04 32.05 24.63
C ALA A 19 45.74 30.63 24.13
N ALA A 20 46.23 29.61 24.84
CA ALA A 20 46.01 28.20 24.49
C ALA A 20 44.54 27.78 24.67
N SER A 21 43.89 28.23 25.74
CA SER A 21 42.46 27.94 25.98
C SER A 21 41.55 28.63 24.95
N ALA A 22 41.87 29.86 24.53
CA ALA A 22 41.15 30.54 23.46
C ALA A 22 41.28 29.84 22.09
N LEU A 23 42.48 29.32 21.78
CA LEU A 23 42.71 28.54 20.56
C LEU A 23 41.96 27.20 20.55
N ILE A 24 42.00 26.47 21.68
CA ILE A 24 41.29 25.20 21.81
C ILE A 24 39.77 25.41 21.75
N ALA A 25 39.23 26.42 22.42
CA ALA A 25 37.82 26.77 22.35
C ALA A 25 37.42 27.21 20.93
N GLY A 26 38.24 28.04 20.28
CA GLY A 26 38.01 28.53 18.92
C GLY A 26 38.02 27.44 17.84
N ILE A 27 38.63 26.29 18.09
CA ILE A 27 38.62 25.14 17.17
C ILE A 27 37.57 24.09 17.59
N ALA A 28 37.50 23.75 18.88
CA ALA A 28 36.62 22.70 19.37
C ALA A 28 35.14 23.07 19.29
N ILE A 29 34.78 24.32 19.63
CA ILE A 29 33.38 24.79 19.58
C ILE A 29 32.82 24.70 18.15
N PRO A 30 33.45 25.28 17.11
CA PRO A 30 32.93 25.17 15.74
C PRO A 30 32.98 23.74 15.17
N VAL A 31 33.93 22.90 15.58
CA VAL A 31 33.98 21.49 15.13
C VAL A 31 32.82 20.69 15.74
N VAL A 32 32.52 20.86 17.03
CA VAL A 32 31.40 20.20 17.71
C VAL A 32 30.06 20.70 17.18
N LEU A 33 29.93 22.00 16.90
CA LEU A 33 28.73 22.58 16.28
C LEU A 33 28.54 22.04 14.85
N ASN A 34 29.56 22.07 13.99
CA ASN A 34 29.49 21.55 12.62
C ASN A 34 29.19 20.04 12.57
N TYR A 35 29.74 19.25 13.49
CA TYR A 35 29.48 17.80 13.58
C TYR A 35 28.01 17.51 13.90
N ASN A 36 27.38 18.33 14.74
CA ASN A 36 25.96 18.21 15.07
C ASN A 36 25.03 18.81 13.98
N GLU A 37 25.44 19.87 13.30
CA GLU A 37 24.68 20.49 12.20
C GLU A 37 24.52 19.57 10.98
N GLY A 38 25.51 18.72 10.68
CA GLY A 38 25.44 17.75 9.57
C GLY A 38 24.26 16.77 9.68
N LYS A 39 23.94 16.30 10.90
CA LYS A 39 22.79 15.42 11.16
C LYS A 39 21.44 16.16 11.06
N ASN A 40 21.41 17.41 11.52
CA ASN A 40 20.21 18.25 11.41
C ASN A 40 19.90 18.61 9.95
N ARG A 41 20.92 18.89 9.14
CA ARG A 41 20.75 19.23 7.72
C ARG A 41 20.23 18.06 6.89
N GLN A 42 20.71 16.84 7.13
CA GLN A 42 20.17 15.64 6.48
C GLN A 42 18.70 15.40 6.85
N SER A 43 18.36 15.58 8.12
CA SER A 43 16.98 15.44 8.60
C SER A 43 16.05 16.50 7.98
N GLN A 44 16.52 17.75 7.85
CA GLN A 44 15.78 18.83 7.20
C GLN A 44 15.60 18.60 5.71
N LEU A 45 16.64 18.14 4.98
CA LEU A 45 16.54 17.78 3.57
C LEU A 45 15.57 16.63 3.35
N TYR A 46 15.60 15.62 4.22
CA TYR A 46 14.65 14.51 4.17
C TYR A 46 13.20 14.97 4.37
N VAL A 47 12.93 15.79 5.39
CA VAL A 47 11.60 16.39 5.63
C VAL A 47 11.15 17.24 4.44
N GLN A 48 12.06 18.02 3.85
CA GLN A 48 11.74 18.86 2.70
C GLN A 48 11.43 18.02 1.45
N ILE A 49 12.21 16.99 1.15
CA ILE A 49 11.97 16.08 0.02
C ILE A 49 10.65 15.32 0.22
N MET A 50 10.39 14.83 1.44
CA MET A 50 9.12 14.20 1.80
C MET A 50 7.94 15.14 1.60
N SER A 51 8.02 16.36 2.15
CA SER A 51 6.97 17.37 2.02
C SER A 51 6.74 17.78 0.56
N GLN A 52 7.82 17.94 -0.23
CA GLN A 52 7.71 18.22 -1.67
C GLN A 52 7.07 17.06 -2.42
N ARG A 53 7.42 15.82 -2.08
CA ARG A 53 6.80 14.63 -2.66
C ARG A 53 5.30 14.57 -2.33
N GLU A 54 4.93 14.80 -1.09
CA GLU A 54 3.53 14.82 -0.64
C GLU A 54 2.71 15.93 -1.31
N GLN A 55 3.30 17.13 -1.47
CA GLN A 55 2.69 18.23 -2.22
C GLN A 55 2.54 17.88 -3.71
N SER A 56 3.58 17.29 -4.32
CA SER A 56 3.54 16.87 -5.73
C SER A 56 2.49 15.79 -5.96
N ASP A 57 2.41 14.80 -5.07
CA ASP A 57 1.43 13.71 -5.16
C ASP A 57 0.00 14.24 -4.99
N SER A 58 -0.21 15.18 -4.07
CA SER A 58 -1.51 15.85 -3.86
C SER A 58 -1.93 16.71 -5.05
N ALA A 59 -1.00 17.51 -5.60
CA ALA A 59 -1.25 18.33 -6.79
C ALA A 59 -1.51 17.47 -8.02
N LEU A 60 -0.82 16.33 -8.14
CA LEU A 60 -1.07 15.37 -9.20
C LEU A 60 -2.47 14.77 -9.08
N ARG A 61 -2.90 14.36 -7.87
CA ARG A 61 -4.26 13.86 -7.61
C ARG A 61 -5.34 14.89 -7.98
N GLU A 62 -5.14 16.16 -7.63
CA GLU A 62 -6.07 17.24 -8.00
C GLU A 62 -6.16 17.43 -9.52
N ARG A 63 -5.01 17.47 -10.22
CA ARG A 63 -4.98 17.60 -11.68
C ARG A 63 -5.64 16.41 -12.38
N MET A 64 -5.37 15.20 -11.90
CA MET A 64 -6.03 13.99 -12.40
C MET A 64 -7.54 14.06 -12.18
N PHE A 65 -7.98 14.44 -10.97
CA PHE A 65 -9.41 14.59 -10.65
C PHE A 65 -10.08 15.62 -11.58
N ASN A 66 -9.46 16.76 -11.81
CA ASN A 66 -9.98 17.78 -12.71
C ASN A 66 -10.02 17.31 -14.18
N ALA A 67 -8.99 16.59 -14.65
CA ALA A 67 -8.98 15.97 -15.97
C ALA A 67 -10.08 14.89 -16.11
N LEU A 68 -10.29 14.11 -15.05
CA LEU A 68 -11.34 13.11 -14.93
C LEU A 68 -12.73 13.72 -15.04
N ILE A 69 -13.03 14.70 -14.19
CA ILE A 69 -14.33 15.36 -14.14
C ILE A 69 -14.61 16.07 -15.48
N SER A 70 -13.65 16.81 -16.01
CA SER A 70 -13.84 17.55 -17.27
C SER A 70 -14.03 16.65 -18.49
N SER A 71 -13.32 15.51 -18.53
CA SER A 71 -13.42 14.57 -19.66
C SER A 71 -14.64 13.66 -19.52
N TYR A 72 -14.89 13.08 -18.34
CA TYR A 72 -15.99 12.13 -18.11
C TYR A 72 -17.36 12.82 -18.18
N PHE A 73 -17.48 14.04 -17.65
CA PHE A 73 -18.70 14.85 -17.71
C PHE A 73 -18.72 15.85 -18.88
N GLY A 74 -17.74 15.79 -19.77
CA GLY A 74 -17.76 16.53 -21.03
C GLY A 74 -18.89 16.03 -21.93
N LYS A 75 -19.69 16.95 -22.49
CA LYS A 75 -20.91 16.63 -23.27
C LYS A 75 -20.69 15.65 -24.43
N GLU A 76 -19.48 15.55 -24.99
CA GLU A 76 -19.16 14.67 -26.13
C GLU A 76 -18.72 13.25 -25.73
N VAL A 77 -18.16 13.06 -24.53
CA VAL A 77 -17.74 11.74 -24.02
C VAL A 77 -18.93 11.03 -23.38
N SER A 78 -19.83 11.77 -22.74
CA SER A 78 -20.99 11.21 -22.03
C SER A 78 -21.99 10.45 -22.93
N THR A 79 -21.94 10.63 -24.26
CA THR A 79 -22.91 10.07 -25.20
C THR A 79 -22.41 8.86 -25.99
N ASP A 80 -21.10 8.59 -25.98
CA ASP A 80 -20.48 7.54 -26.79
C ASP A 80 -19.82 6.47 -25.89
N PRO A 81 -20.47 5.30 -25.72
CA PRO A 81 -19.94 4.15 -25.00
C PRO A 81 -18.49 3.79 -25.31
N GLU A 82 -18.08 3.83 -26.58
CA GLU A 82 -16.73 3.42 -26.98
C GLU A 82 -15.68 4.42 -26.50
N LYS A 83 -16.00 5.72 -26.54
CA LYS A 83 -15.13 6.76 -25.98
C LYS A 83 -15.03 6.67 -24.47
N GLN A 84 -16.13 6.35 -23.77
CA GLN A 84 -16.13 6.15 -22.32
C GLN A 84 -15.24 4.97 -21.91
N ILE A 85 -15.36 3.83 -22.61
CA ILE A 85 -14.52 2.65 -22.40
C ILE A 85 -13.04 2.99 -22.65
N MET A 86 -12.72 3.64 -23.78
CA MET A 86 -11.35 4.03 -24.12
C MET A 86 -10.76 4.96 -23.08
N PHE A 87 -11.52 5.97 -22.65
CA PHE A 87 -11.09 6.93 -21.65
C PHE A 87 -10.82 6.25 -20.31
N LEU A 88 -11.75 5.41 -19.84
CA LEU A 88 -11.60 4.69 -18.58
C LEU A 88 -10.39 3.73 -18.60
N ASN A 89 -10.13 3.10 -19.75
CA ASN A 89 -8.91 2.30 -19.94
C ASN A 89 -7.65 3.16 -19.81
N LEU A 90 -7.55 4.27 -20.58
CA LEU A 90 -6.39 5.16 -20.54
C LEU A 90 -6.14 5.70 -19.14
N LEU A 91 -7.21 6.12 -18.47
CA LEU A 91 -7.14 6.62 -17.11
C LEU A 91 -6.57 5.56 -16.16
N THR A 92 -7.12 4.35 -16.20
CA THR A 92 -6.71 3.28 -15.29
C THR A 92 -5.27 2.85 -15.57
N LEU A 93 -4.85 2.79 -16.83
CA LEU A 93 -3.48 2.46 -17.21
C LEU A 93 -2.43 3.48 -16.73
N ASN A 94 -2.78 4.76 -16.73
CA ASN A 94 -1.84 5.82 -16.36
C ASN A 94 -1.89 6.18 -14.87
N PHE A 95 -3.00 5.87 -14.19
CA PHE A 95 -3.28 6.39 -12.86
C PHE A 95 -3.79 5.34 -11.86
N GLN A 96 -3.54 4.05 -12.12
CA GLN A 96 -3.94 2.92 -11.27
C GLN A 96 -3.53 3.03 -9.79
N GLU A 97 -2.49 3.80 -9.45
CA GLU A 97 -2.02 3.94 -8.06
C GLU A 97 -2.73 5.08 -7.30
N PHE A 98 -3.55 5.89 -7.98
CA PHE A 98 -4.00 7.19 -7.45
C PHE A 98 -5.49 7.25 -7.10
N PHE A 99 -6.34 6.41 -7.68
CA PHE A 99 -7.78 6.44 -7.42
C PHE A 99 -8.44 5.07 -7.64
N ASP A 100 -9.56 4.85 -6.97
CA ASP A 100 -10.39 3.66 -7.17
C ASP A 100 -11.31 3.85 -8.39
N ALA A 101 -11.04 3.09 -9.45
CA ALA A 101 -11.81 3.16 -10.69
C ALA A 101 -13.09 2.33 -10.66
N LYS A 102 -13.27 1.44 -9.67
CA LYS A 102 -14.41 0.51 -9.59
C LYS A 102 -15.77 1.21 -9.76
N PRO A 103 -16.07 2.34 -9.08
CA PRO A 103 -17.36 3.01 -9.24
C PRO A 103 -17.63 3.50 -10.68
N LEU A 104 -16.58 3.92 -11.40
CA LEU A 104 -16.71 4.39 -12.78
C LEU A 104 -16.95 3.23 -13.75
N PHE A 105 -16.30 2.10 -13.50
CA PHE A 105 -16.55 0.88 -14.25
C PHE A 105 -17.97 0.35 -14.02
N GLU A 106 -18.45 0.32 -12.78
CA GLU A 106 -19.79 -0.16 -12.43
C GLU A 106 -20.90 0.74 -13.03
N ASP A 107 -20.75 2.06 -12.94
CA ASP A 107 -21.70 3.00 -13.55
C ASP A 107 -21.75 2.84 -15.08
N LEU A 108 -20.60 2.61 -15.73
CA LEU A 108 -20.55 2.37 -17.17
C LEU A 108 -21.13 0.98 -17.51
N ASP A 109 -20.80 -0.08 -16.76
CA ASP A 109 -21.31 -1.44 -16.98
C ASP A 109 -22.84 -1.50 -16.96
N GLY A 110 -23.45 -0.77 -16.01
CA GLY A 110 -24.90 -0.63 -15.88
C GLY A 110 -25.57 0.00 -17.11
N LYS A 111 -24.85 0.83 -17.86
CA LYS A 111 -25.33 1.50 -19.09
C LYS A 111 -25.06 0.69 -20.36
N LEU A 112 -24.07 -0.19 -20.34
CA LEU A 112 -23.67 -1.01 -21.49
C LEU A 112 -24.47 -2.29 -21.59
N THR A 113 -24.55 -2.87 -22.78
CA THR A 113 -25.09 -4.23 -23.01
C THR A 113 -24.25 -4.95 -24.06
N GLY A 114 -24.40 -6.28 -24.16
CA GLY A 114 -23.79 -7.07 -25.23
C GLY A 114 -22.25 -6.98 -25.31
N GLU A 115 -21.73 -6.66 -26.49
CA GLU A 115 -20.30 -6.66 -26.80
C GLU A 115 -19.53 -5.56 -26.04
N SER A 116 -20.04 -4.33 -26.01
CA SER A 116 -19.38 -3.22 -25.31
C SER A 116 -19.23 -3.52 -23.81
N ARG A 117 -20.21 -4.19 -23.20
CA ARG A 117 -20.13 -4.64 -21.80
C ARG A 117 -18.99 -5.66 -21.61
N ARG A 118 -18.93 -6.68 -22.47
CA ARG A 118 -17.84 -7.69 -22.43
C ARG A 118 -16.47 -7.06 -22.64
N LYS A 119 -16.37 -6.05 -23.52
CA LYS A 119 -15.15 -5.28 -23.77
C LYS A 119 -14.71 -4.51 -22.52
N LEU A 120 -15.64 -3.84 -21.84
CA LEU A 120 -15.38 -3.14 -20.58
C LEU A 120 -14.86 -4.11 -19.50
N GLN A 121 -15.56 -5.22 -19.29
CA GLN A 121 -15.16 -6.25 -18.32
C GLN A 121 -13.78 -6.85 -18.66
N LYS A 122 -13.49 -7.05 -19.95
CA LYS A 122 -12.17 -7.52 -20.39
C LYS A 122 -11.06 -6.53 -20.02
N ILE A 123 -11.26 -5.24 -20.26
CA ILE A 123 -10.29 -4.19 -19.89
C ILE A 123 -10.06 -4.18 -18.38
N ALA A 124 -11.12 -4.26 -17.59
CA ALA A 124 -11.01 -4.29 -16.13
C ALA A 124 -10.20 -5.49 -15.64
N ARG A 125 -10.46 -6.69 -16.19
CA ARG A 125 -9.65 -7.89 -15.90
C ARG A 125 -8.19 -7.72 -16.32
N GLU A 126 -7.92 -7.12 -17.47
CA GLU A 126 -6.55 -6.85 -17.93
C GLU A 126 -5.81 -5.90 -16.97
N VAL A 127 -6.49 -4.91 -16.40
CA VAL A 127 -5.92 -4.03 -15.36
C VAL A 127 -5.59 -4.84 -14.10
N ALA A 128 -6.54 -5.63 -13.60
CA ALA A 128 -6.31 -6.46 -12.42
C ALA A 128 -5.13 -7.41 -12.64
N ASP A 129 -5.03 -8.02 -13.82
CA ASP A 129 -3.95 -8.93 -14.19
C ASP A 129 -2.59 -8.26 -14.26
N ARG A 130 -2.52 -7.04 -14.77
CA ARG A 130 -1.29 -6.25 -14.74
C ARG A 130 -0.83 -5.99 -13.30
N GLN A 131 -1.75 -5.60 -12.42
CA GLN A 131 -1.41 -5.38 -11.01
C GLN A 131 -0.96 -6.67 -10.33
N ILE A 132 -1.64 -7.80 -10.58
CA ILE A 132 -1.22 -9.11 -10.08
C ILE A 132 0.20 -9.42 -10.56
N ASN A 133 0.51 -9.23 -11.85
CA ASN A 133 1.85 -9.47 -12.38
C ASN A 133 2.93 -8.55 -11.77
N MET A 134 2.58 -7.33 -11.36
CA MET A 134 3.48 -6.43 -10.63
C MET A 134 3.71 -6.87 -9.18
N LEU A 135 2.73 -7.56 -8.59
CA LEU A 135 2.78 -8.08 -7.22
C LEU A 135 3.44 -9.46 -7.13
N ASN A 136 3.39 -10.24 -8.22
CA ASN A 136 3.93 -11.59 -8.26
C ASN A 136 5.43 -11.60 -7.98
N LYS A 137 5.80 -12.27 -6.89
CA LYS A 137 7.18 -12.61 -6.56
C LYS A 137 7.39 -14.12 -6.81
N PRO A 138 8.62 -14.57 -7.08
CA PRO A 138 8.91 -16.00 -7.28
C PRO A 138 8.43 -16.91 -6.14
N ASP A 139 8.36 -16.36 -4.91
CA ASP A 139 8.00 -17.11 -3.71
C ASP A 139 6.50 -16.98 -3.32
N GLN A 140 5.72 -16.21 -4.09
CA GLN A 140 4.30 -15.92 -3.82
C GLN A 140 3.51 -15.93 -5.13
N GLU A 141 3.20 -17.13 -5.63
CA GLU A 141 2.31 -17.29 -6.77
C GLU A 141 0.85 -17.01 -6.37
N PRO A 142 0.06 -16.37 -7.25
CA PRO A 142 -1.37 -16.23 -7.04
C PRO A 142 -2.07 -17.57 -6.97
N ILE A 143 -3.02 -17.68 -6.06
CA ILE A 143 -3.87 -18.87 -5.92
C ILE A 143 -5.10 -18.68 -6.80
N GLU A 144 -5.31 -19.58 -7.75
CA GLU A 144 -6.54 -19.63 -8.54
C GLU A 144 -7.53 -20.59 -7.89
N LEU A 145 -8.75 -20.12 -7.64
CA LEU A 145 -9.83 -20.90 -7.03
C LEU A 145 -10.98 -21.02 -8.02
N MET A 146 -11.40 -22.24 -8.29
CA MET A 146 -12.63 -22.54 -9.02
C MET A 146 -13.71 -22.90 -8.00
N LEU A 147 -14.77 -22.10 -7.95
CA LEU A 147 -15.91 -22.27 -7.04
C LEU A 147 -17.21 -22.49 -7.82
N CYS A 148 -18.07 -23.36 -7.30
CA CYS A 148 -19.34 -23.72 -7.94
C CYS A 148 -20.47 -23.78 -6.93
N GLY A 149 -21.68 -23.38 -7.33
CA GLY A 149 -22.84 -23.34 -6.44
C GLY A 149 -23.23 -24.71 -5.88
N GLU A 150 -22.94 -25.78 -6.63
CA GLU A 150 -23.05 -27.17 -6.20
C GLU A 150 -21.69 -27.84 -6.40
N ALA A 151 -21.28 -28.69 -5.45
CA ALA A 151 -19.98 -29.35 -5.53
C ALA A 151 -20.01 -30.42 -6.64
N GLU A 152 -19.08 -30.32 -7.58
CA GLU A 152 -18.84 -31.25 -8.68
C GLU A 152 -17.41 -31.83 -8.58
N ASP A 153 -17.07 -32.79 -9.43
CA ASP A 153 -15.77 -33.50 -9.36
C ASP A 153 -14.56 -32.55 -9.47
N ASP A 154 -14.66 -31.50 -10.29
CA ASP A 154 -13.58 -30.52 -10.53
C ASP A 154 -13.75 -29.21 -9.75
N CYS A 155 -14.81 -29.08 -8.94
CA CYS A 155 -15.17 -27.79 -8.37
C CYS A 155 -15.90 -27.90 -7.03
N ARG A 156 -15.53 -27.06 -6.07
CA ARG A 156 -16.15 -27.06 -4.73
C ARG A 156 -16.89 -25.76 -4.47
N ASN A 157 -17.96 -25.84 -3.69
CA ASN A 157 -18.66 -24.65 -3.20
C ASN A 157 -17.86 -23.89 -2.14
N THR A 158 -17.02 -24.59 -1.38
CA THR A 158 -16.09 -24.03 -0.40
C THR A 158 -14.69 -24.58 -0.62
N VAL A 159 -13.70 -23.69 -0.70
CA VAL A 159 -12.29 -24.04 -0.83
C VAL A 159 -11.48 -23.41 0.29
N ALA A 160 -10.70 -24.25 0.97
CA ALA A 160 -9.70 -23.82 1.93
C ALA A 160 -8.42 -23.42 1.20
N PHE A 161 -7.82 -22.30 1.59
CA PHE A 161 -6.56 -21.81 1.02
C PHE A 161 -5.66 -21.25 2.13
N SER A 162 -4.35 -21.32 1.91
CA SER A 162 -3.34 -20.79 2.82
C SER A 162 -2.63 -19.60 2.20
N LEU A 163 -2.55 -18.50 2.93
CA LEU A 163 -1.84 -17.29 2.55
C LEU A 163 -0.56 -17.18 3.37
N ASN A 164 0.58 -17.02 2.71
CA ASN A 164 1.85 -16.80 3.38
C ASN A 164 1.99 -15.30 3.70
N GLY A 165 1.79 -14.95 4.98
CA GLY A 165 2.11 -13.63 5.50
C GLY A 165 3.62 -13.44 5.68
N LEU A 166 4.00 -12.29 6.25
CA LEU A 166 5.39 -11.97 6.58
C LEU A 166 5.91 -12.82 7.76
N GLN A 167 5.03 -13.13 8.72
CA GLN A 167 5.43 -13.85 9.94
C GLN A 167 4.75 -15.22 10.12
N ARG A 168 3.58 -15.44 9.52
CA ARG A 168 2.83 -16.70 9.66
C ARG A 168 2.00 -16.99 8.42
N ALA A 169 1.60 -18.25 8.27
CA ALA A 169 0.61 -18.65 7.28
C ALA A 169 -0.82 -18.47 7.85
N TYR A 170 -1.71 -17.87 7.07
CA TYR A 170 -3.12 -17.70 7.40
C TYR A 170 -3.96 -18.69 6.60
N ARG A 171 -4.90 -19.37 7.24
CA ARG A 171 -5.82 -20.29 6.55
C ARG A 171 -7.24 -19.77 6.55
N PHE A 172 -7.83 -19.72 5.37
CA PHE A 172 -9.16 -19.19 5.15
C PHE A 172 -9.98 -20.18 4.31
N ASN A 173 -11.29 -20.13 4.45
CA ASN A 173 -12.25 -20.74 3.55
C ASN A 173 -12.92 -19.64 2.73
N VAL A 174 -13.02 -19.82 1.41
CA VAL A 174 -13.94 -19.04 0.56
C VAL A 174 -15.11 -19.95 0.17
N GLU A 175 -16.32 -19.49 0.46
CA GLU A 175 -17.57 -20.09 0.03
C GLU A 175 -18.24 -19.18 -1.02
N LEU A 176 -18.73 -19.77 -2.12
CA LEU A 176 -19.52 -19.07 -3.13
C LEU A 176 -20.99 -19.04 -2.73
N LEU A 177 -21.56 -17.84 -2.61
CA LEU A 177 -22.96 -17.64 -2.22
C LEU A 177 -23.88 -17.42 -3.41
N ASP A 178 -23.45 -16.56 -4.34
CA ASP A 178 -24.23 -16.20 -5.54
C ASP A 178 -23.33 -15.82 -6.71
N VAL A 179 -23.80 -16.04 -7.95
CA VAL A 179 -23.07 -15.75 -9.18
C VAL A 179 -23.87 -14.82 -10.08
N GLY A 180 -23.42 -13.58 -10.14
CA GLY A 180 -23.95 -12.56 -11.05
C GLY A 180 -23.15 -12.44 -12.35
N THR A 181 -23.68 -11.61 -13.26
CA THR A 181 -23.10 -11.36 -14.58
C THR A 181 -21.83 -10.52 -14.55
N SER A 182 -21.66 -9.66 -13.55
CA SER A 182 -20.50 -8.75 -13.40
C SER A 182 -19.79 -8.90 -12.05
N ALA A 183 -20.39 -9.63 -11.10
CA ALA A 183 -19.88 -9.84 -9.76
C ALA A 183 -20.38 -11.17 -9.17
N VAL A 184 -19.67 -11.66 -8.16
CA VAL A 184 -20.02 -12.87 -7.41
C VAL A 184 -20.02 -12.55 -5.91
N SER A 185 -20.97 -13.12 -5.18
CA SER A 185 -21.03 -12.99 -3.72
C SER A 185 -20.25 -14.12 -3.07
N VAL A 186 -19.33 -13.78 -2.18
CA VAL A 186 -18.50 -14.75 -1.47
C VAL A 186 -18.57 -14.54 0.04
N ARG A 187 -18.41 -15.63 0.78
CA ARG A 187 -18.19 -15.62 2.22
C ARG A 187 -16.78 -16.10 2.52
N VAL A 188 -16.04 -15.28 3.27
CA VAL A 188 -14.70 -15.65 3.76
C VAL A 188 -14.77 -15.92 5.26
N SER A 189 -14.27 -17.08 5.68
CA SER A 189 -14.25 -17.50 7.09
C SER A 189 -12.90 -18.11 7.47
N PRO A 190 -12.52 -18.12 8.75
CA PRO A 190 -11.30 -18.79 9.19
C PRO A 190 -11.42 -20.30 9.00
N ALA A 191 -10.38 -20.93 8.45
CA ALA A 191 -10.35 -22.39 8.33
C ALA A 191 -9.95 -23.00 9.68
N GLN A 192 -10.92 -23.55 10.40
CA GLN A 192 -10.67 -24.29 11.64
C GLN A 192 -10.36 -25.75 11.32
N GLU A 193 -9.08 -26.12 11.35
CA GLU A 193 -8.67 -27.52 11.23
C GLU A 193 -7.65 -27.86 12.33
N GLY A 194 -8.09 -28.68 13.30
CA GLY A 194 -7.24 -29.43 14.23
C GLY A 194 -6.26 -28.63 15.09
N ALA A 195 -6.69 -28.24 16.30
CA ALA A 195 -5.84 -28.00 17.49
C ALA A 195 -4.54 -27.18 17.31
N GLN A 196 -4.44 -26.27 16.33
CA GLN A 196 -3.37 -25.28 16.31
C GLN A 196 -3.84 -23.98 16.99
N PRO A 197 -3.14 -23.49 18.03
CA PRO A 197 -3.61 -22.37 18.87
C PRO A 197 -3.60 -21.00 18.18
N GLU A 198 -3.17 -20.92 16.91
CA GLU A 198 -2.98 -19.65 16.20
C GLU A 198 -3.94 -19.47 15.01
N SER A 199 -5.13 -20.07 15.06
CA SER A 199 -6.16 -19.73 14.06
C SER A 199 -6.53 -18.25 14.21
N PHE A 200 -6.31 -17.48 13.16
CA PHE A 200 -6.79 -16.10 13.07
C PHE A 200 -8.32 -16.11 13.14
N ASP A 201 -8.87 -15.80 14.32
CA ASP A 201 -10.31 -15.85 14.57
C ASP A 201 -10.95 -14.52 14.20
N PHE A 202 -11.81 -14.54 13.18
CA PHE A 202 -12.64 -13.41 12.79
C PHE A 202 -14.02 -13.92 12.39
N LYS A 203 -15.03 -13.05 12.59
CA LYS A 203 -16.38 -13.37 12.15
C LYS A 203 -16.41 -13.53 10.63
N PRO A 204 -17.11 -14.53 10.07
CA PRO A 204 -17.27 -14.66 8.64
C PRO A 204 -17.74 -13.35 8.01
N ILE A 205 -17.12 -12.96 6.90
CA ILE A 205 -17.41 -11.72 6.18
C ILE A 205 -17.96 -12.08 4.82
N GLU A 206 -19.07 -11.44 4.46
CA GLU A 206 -19.71 -11.57 3.15
C GLU A 206 -19.51 -10.29 2.36
N PHE A 207 -19.09 -10.44 1.10
CA PHE A 207 -18.90 -9.31 0.20
C PHE A 207 -18.96 -9.75 -1.26
N GLU A 208 -19.14 -8.78 -2.15
CA GLU A 208 -19.13 -9.00 -3.59
C GLU A 208 -17.74 -8.78 -4.19
N VAL A 209 -17.36 -9.68 -5.10
CA VAL A 209 -16.16 -9.57 -5.92
C VAL A 209 -16.60 -9.40 -7.37
N SER A 210 -16.31 -8.25 -7.95
CA SER A 210 -16.63 -7.85 -9.31
C SER A 210 -15.43 -7.98 -10.26
N TYR A 211 -15.68 -7.88 -11.56
CA TYR A 211 -14.61 -7.74 -12.56
C TYR A 211 -13.78 -6.45 -12.41
N TYR A 212 -14.23 -5.52 -11.58
CA TYR A 212 -13.65 -4.19 -11.40
C TYR A 212 -12.83 -4.08 -10.12
N ASP A 213 -12.79 -5.13 -9.30
CA ASP A 213 -11.93 -5.20 -8.13
C ASP A 213 -10.48 -5.41 -8.54
N THR A 214 -9.59 -4.56 -8.02
CA THR A 214 -8.16 -4.56 -8.33
C THR A 214 -7.31 -4.68 -7.07
N PRO A 215 -6.17 -5.40 -7.08
CA PRO A 215 -5.37 -5.62 -5.88
C PRO A 215 -4.92 -4.35 -5.16
N PHE A 216 -4.58 -3.29 -5.90
CA PHE A 216 -4.10 -2.04 -5.29
C PHE A 216 -5.18 -1.27 -4.54
N MET A 217 -6.45 -1.39 -4.96
CA MET A 217 -7.56 -0.62 -4.39
C MET A 217 -8.48 -1.44 -3.50
N ASN A 218 -8.66 -2.72 -3.82
CA ASN A 218 -9.62 -3.65 -3.21
C ASN A 218 -8.86 -4.81 -2.56
N ASN A 219 -8.25 -4.54 -1.40
CA ASN A 219 -7.51 -5.51 -0.61
C ASN A 219 -7.88 -5.43 0.87
N THR A 220 -7.55 -6.49 1.60
CA THR A 220 -7.73 -6.59 3.05
C THR A 220 -6.36 -6.67 3.73
N ARG A 221 -6.19 -5.89 4.79
CA ARG A 221 -4.97 -5.90 5.62
C ARG A 221 -5.03 -7.02 6.65
N LEU A 222 -3.97 -7.82 6.71
CA LEU A 222 -3.74 -8.86 7.72
C LEU A 222 -3.00 -8.27 8.94
N THR A 223 -3.04 -8.99 10.06
CA THR A 223 -2.48 -8.51 11.34
C THR A 223 -0.96 -8.32 11.33
N ASP A 224 -0.25 -9.01 10.44
CA ASP A 224 1.20 -8.89 10.28
C ASP A 224 1.61 -7.78 9.30
N GLY A 225 0.64 -7.00 8.81
CA GLY A 225 0.85 -5.91 7.85
C GLY A 225 0.83 -6.36 6.39
N SER A 226 0.87 -7.67 6.10
CA SER A 226 0.65 -8.16 4.73
C SER A 226 -0.81 -7.91 4.30
N ARG A 227 -1.06 -7.94 3.00
CA ARG A 227 -2.37 -7.70 2.40
C ARG A 227 -2.71 -8.84 1.45
N PHE A 228 -4.00 -9.11 1.30
CA PHE A 228 -4.49 -9.98 0.26
C PHE A 228 -5.63 -9.33 -0.52
N ALA A 229 -5.75 -9.68 -1.78
CA ALA A 229 -6.84 -9.25 -2.65
C ALA A 229 -7.45 -10.46 -3.35
N ILE A 230 -8.75 -10.39 -3.61
CA ILE A 230 -9.50 -11.37 -4.40
C ILE A 230 -10.00 -10.66 -5.65
N THR A 231 -9.72 -11.21 -6.83
CA THR A 231 -10.19 -10.68 -8.11
C THR A 231 -11.02 -11.71 -8.86
N LEU A 232 -12.04 -11.24 -9.59
CA LEU A 232 -12.88 -12.10 -10.41
C LEU A 232 -12.27 -12.31 -11.80
N LYS A 233 -11.98 -13.57 -12.15
CA LYS A 233 -11.46 -13.94 -13.47
C LYS A 233 -12.55 -14.27 -14.45
N ASN A 234 -13.51 -15.07 -14.01
CA ASN A 234 -14.63 -15.49 -14.83
C ASN A 234 -15.83 -15.80 -13.93
N SER A 235 -17.03 -15.58 -14.45
CA SER A 235 -18.27 -16.00 -13.83
C SER A 235 -19.21 -16.57 -14.89
N ASP A 236 -19.84 -17.68 -14.56
CA ASP A 236 -20.89 -18.30 -15.34
C ASP A 236 -22.14 -18.44 -14.46
N PRO A 237 -23.08 -17.49 -14.54
CA PRO A 237 -24.33 -17.55 -13.78
C PRO A 237 -25.18 -18.77 -14.14
N ALA A 238 -25.11 -19.27 -15.37
CA ALA A 238 -25.92 -20.41 -15.80
C ALA A 238 -25.41 -21.72 -15.19
N ALA A 239 -24.09 -21.88 -15.13
CA ALA A 239 -23.44 -23.00 -14.46
C ALA A 239 -23.23 -22.77 -12.94
N LYS A 240 -23.61 -21.60 -12.41
CA LYS A 240 -23.29 -21.14 -11.05
C LYS A 240 -21.81 -21.31 -10.70
N MET A 241 -20.92 -20.99 -11.64
CA MET A 241 -19.48 -21.13 -11.46
C MET A 241 -18.78 -19.78 -11.40
N ALA A 242 -17.70 -19.70 -10.64
CA ALA A 242 -16.84 -18.54 -10.55
C ALA A 242 -15.37 -18.97 -10.46
N VAL A 243 -14.51 -18.30 -11.21
CA VAL A 243 -13.06 -18.41 -11.09
C VAL A 243 -12.55 -17.15 -10.43
N LEU A 244 -11.96 -17.31 -9.24
CA LEU A 244 -11.36 -16.25 -8.45
C LEU A 244 -9.85 -16.39 -8.45
N LYS A 245 -9.16 -15.26 -8.32
CA LYS A 245 -7.72 -15.23 -8.13
C LYS A 245 -7.38 -14.48 -6.87
N ILE A 246 -6.58 -15.10 -6.01
CA ILE A 246 -6.15 -14.53 -4.74
C ILE A 246 -4.66 -14.23 -4.83
N VAL A 247 -4.29 -13.01 -4.47
CA VAL A 247 -2.88 -12.58 -4.42
C VAL A 247 -2.57 -12.04 -3.03
N THR A 248 -1.37 -12.33 -2.53
CA THR A 248 -0.82 -11.79 -1.29
C THR A 248 0.38 -10.92 -1.58
N PHE A 249 0.52 -9.83 -0.83
CA PHE A 249 1.62 -8.89 -1.02
C PHE A 249 1.89 -8.08 0.25
N PRO A 250 3.15 -7.62 0.47
CA PRO A 250 3.48 -6.80 1.63
C PRO A 250 2.97 -5.35 1.47
N GLU A 251 2.92 -4.62 2.60
CA GLU A 251 2.47 -3.22 2.69
C GLU A 251 3.25 -2.27 1.75
N GLU A 252 4.46 -2.62 1.33
CA GLU A 252 5.30 -1.80 0.44
C GLU A 252 4.66 -1.52 -0.93
N PHE A 253 3.75 -2.39 -1.39
CA PHE A 253 3.01 -2.21 -2.65
C PHE A 253 1.72 -1.40 -2.49
N MET A 254 1.58 -0.64 -1.40
CA MET A 254 0.46 0.28 -1.20
C MET A 254 0.31 1.25 -2.37
N SER A 255 -0.93 1.37 -2.86
CA SER A 255 -1.38 2.56 -3.57
C SER A 255 -1.06 3.81 -2.75
N LEU A 256 -0.78 4.92 -3.43
CA LEU A 256 -0.54 6.23 -2.80
C LEU A 256 -1.74 6.73 -1.97
N ARG A 257 -2.92 6.09 -2.08
CA ARG A 257 -4.08 6.31 -1.21
C ARG A 257 -3.85 5.88 0.23
N ASP A 258 -3.14 4.77 0.43
CA ASP A 258 -3.07 4.07 1.72
C ASP A 258 -1.72 4.28 2.44
N ARG A 259 -0.80 5.07 1.87
CA ARG A 259 0.50 5.30 2.51
C ARG A 259 0.28 6.03 3.85
N PRO A 260 0.80 5.49 4.96
CA PRO A 260 0.72 6.15 6.25
C PRO A 260 1.33 7.53 6.14
N TYR A 261 0.60 8.54 6.62
CA TYR A 261 1.09 9.92 6.65
C TYR A 261 2.40 9.96 7.44
N PHE A 262 3.24 10.94 7.13
CA PHE A 262 4.55 11.12 7.76
C PHE A 262 4.49 11.05 9.30
N ASP A 263 3.40 11.56 9.89
CA ASP A 263 3.16 11.54 11.33
C ASP A 263 2.99 10.12 11.91
N GLU A 264 2.40 9.17 11.17
CA GLU A 264 2.26 7.78 11.60
C GLU A 264 3.60 7.04 11.52
N ILE A 265 4.42 7.34 10.51
CA ILE A 265 5.79 6.79 10.40
C ILE A 265 6.66 7.36 11.53
N LEU A 266 6.55 8.65 11.83
CA LEU A 266 7.24 9.27 12.97
C LEU A 266 6.78 8.70 14.32
N ALA A 267 5.49 8.38 14.46
CA ALA A 267 4.96 7.72 15.65
C ALA A 267 5.55 6.31 15.81
N LYS A 268 5.56 5.49 14.75
CA LYS A 268 6.16 4.15 14.75
C LYS A 268 7.66 4.18 15.09
N VAL A 269 8.43 5.12 14.52
CA VAL A 269 9.86 5.28 14.82
C VAL A 269 10.10 5.73 16.27
N LYS A 270 9.19 6.53 16.85
CA LYS A 270 9.25 6.92 18.27
C LYS A 270 8.93 5.74 19.20
N GLU A 271 8.00 4.87 18.81
CA GLU A 271 7.65 3.66 19.57
C GLU A 271 8.74 2.59 19.51
N GLU A 272 9.36 2.33 18.35
CA GLU A 272 10.51 1.44 18.23
C GLU A 272 11.69 1.89 19.10
N LYS A 273 11.97 3.21 19.12
CA LYS A 273 13.02 3.75 20.00
C LYS A 273 12.67 3.56 21.47
N LYS A 274 11.41 3.77 21.88
CA LYS A 274 10.98 3.54 23.27
C LYS A 274 11.13 2.07 23.70
N GLY A 275 10.85 1.11 22.81
CA GLY A 275 11.03 -0.32 23.09
C GLY A 275 12.49 -0.72 23.36
N ILE A 276 13.44 -0.08 22.67
CA ILE A 276 14.88 -0.33 22.86
C ILE A 276 15.39 0.24 24.19
N PHE A 277 14.81 1.34 24.69
CA PHE A 277 15.21 1.93 25.98
C PHE A 277 14.63 1.21 27.22
N LEU A 278 13.62 0.35 27.06
CA LEU A 278 13.00 -0.38 28.19
C LEU A 278 13.56 -1.79 28.39
N ASN A 279 14.24 -2.37 27.39
CA ASN A 279 14.88 -3.69 27.48
C ASN A 279 16.38 -3.64 27.81
N GLY A 280 16.87 -2.47 28.25
CA GLY A 280 18.28 -2.22 28.56
C GLY A 280 18.56 -1.91 30.03
N ASN A 281 17.86 -2.57 30.96
CA ASN A 281 18.16 -2.56 32.41
C ASN A 281 18.18 -4.00 32.95
#